data_AF-A0A182F749-F1
#
_entry.id   AF-A0A182F749-F1
#
_cell.length_a   1.000
_cell.length_b   1.000
_cell.length_c   1.000
_cell.angle_alpha   90.00
_cell.angle_beta   90.00
_cell.angle_gamma   90.00
#
_symmetry.space_group_name_H-M   'P 1'
#
loop_
_entity.id
_entity.type
_entity.pdbx_description
1 polymer ?
#
loop_
_entity_poly.entity_id
_entity_poly.type
_entity_poly.pdbx_seq_one_letter_code
_entity_poly.pdbx_strand_id
1 'polypeptide(L)'
;MLRPCTCQRKKKRCYCFRPHRNENWLFSRYSTGWKCGLHADWTELTGCVDQELDKNEGETAKRRYFYITLLREPIARYLSEFRHVQRGATWKNARHWCLGRHATTDELPPCYTGR
;
A
#
# COMPACT_ATOMS: atom_id res chain seq x y z
N MET A 1 -12.72 -4.49 -26.21
CA MET A 1 -12.75 -4.60 -24.72
C MET A 1 -12.12 -3.35 -24.13
N LEU A 2 -12.87 -2.56 -23.35
CA LEU A 2 -12.24 -1.48 -22.56
C LEU A 2 -11.29 -2.13 -21.55
N ARG A 3 -10.02 -1.71 -21.56
CA ARG A 3 -9.06 -2.13 -20.54
C ARG A 3 -9.42 -1.42 -19.24
N PRO A 4 -9.63 -2.13 -18.12
CA PRO A 4 -10.05 -1.51 -16.87
C PRO A 4 -8.94 -0.66 -16.24
N CYS A 5 -7.68 -0.85 -16.67
CA CYS A 5 -6.56 0.01 -16.33
C CYS A 5 -5.70 0.33 -17.56
N THR A 6 -5.19 1.56 -17.62
CA THR A 6 -4.26 2.04 -18.63
C THR A 6 -2.87 2.22 -18.03
N CYS A 7 -1.90 1.43 -18.49
CA CYS A 7 -0.52 1.46 -18.01
C CYS A 7 0.41 2.04 -19.09
N GLN A 8 1.26 2.98 -18.69
CA GLN A 8 2.30 3.52 -19.57
C GLN A 8 3.62 2.77 -19.34
N ARG A 9 4.34 2.41 -20.42
CA ARG A 9 5.68 1.82 -20.30
C ARG A 9 6.58 2.73 -19.47
N LYS A 10 7.46 2.13 -18.65
CA LYS A 10 8.39 2.80 -17.71
C LYS A 10 7.75 3.47 -16.48
N LYS A 11 6.42 3.64 -16.43
CA LYS A 11 5.75 4.08 -15.20
C LYS A 11 5.39 2.87 -14.35
N LYS A 12 5.72 2.94 -13.05
CA LYS A 12 5.32 1.91 -12.08
C LYS A 12 3.82 1.98 -11.73
N ARG A 13 3.14 3.08 -12.04
CA ARG A 13 1.74 3.32 -11.71
C ARG A 13 0.88 3.37 -12.97
N CYS A 14 -0.24 2.68 -12.94
CA CYS A 14 -1.29 2.66 -13.95
C CYS A 14 -2.48 3.50 -13.53
N TYR A 15 -3.27 3.92 -14.50
CA TYR A 15 -4.53 4.63 -14.29
C TYR A 15 -5.67 3.63 -14.32
N CYS A 16 -6.35 3.42 -13.19
CA CYS A 16 -7.44 2.48 -13.03
C CYS A 16 -8.72 3.23 -12.68
N PHE A 17 -9.26 3.95 -13.67
CA PHE A 17 -10.45 4.78 -13.51
C PHE A 17 -11.72 4.05 -13.95
N ARG A 18 -12.86 4.41 -13.35
CA ARG A 18 -14.16 3.92 -13.78
C ARG A 18 -14.48 4.41 -15.21
N PRO A 19 -15.16 3.63 -16.07
CA PRO A 19 -15.40 4.01 -17.48
C PRO A 19 -16.09 5.36 -17.72
N HIS A 20 -16.79 5.91 -16.72
CA HIS A 20 -17.56 7.16 -16.83
C HIS A 20 -17.25 8.19 -15.74
N ARG A 21 -16.26 7.92 -14.88
CA ARG A 21 -15.90 8.82 -13.78
C ARG A 21 -14.39 8.82 -13.59
N ASN A 22 -13.83 9.97 -13.22
CA ASN A 22 -12.41 10.10 -12.90
C ASN A 22 -12.08 9.59 -11.47
N GLU A 23 -12.78 8.54 -11.04
CA GLU A 23 -12.66 7.90 -9.73
C GLU A 23 -11.81 6.63 -9.85
N ASN A 24 -10.94 6.37 -8.88
CA ASN A 24 -10.15 5.15 -8.86
C ASN A 24 -11.00 3.98 -8.38
N TRP A 25 -11.13 2.93 -9.21
CA TRP A 25 -11.83 1.71 -8.79
C TRP A 25 -10.92 0.71 -8.06
N LEU A 26 -9.60 0.89 -8.15
CA LEU A 26 -8.59 0.04 -7.53
C LEU A 26 -7.64 0.86 -6.67
N PHE A 27 -7.57 0.56 -5.37
CA PHE A 27 -6.54 1.08 -4.47
C PHE A 27 -5.42 0.06 -4.32
N SER A 28 -4.22 0.39 -4.79
CA SER A 28 -3.06 -0.52 -4.74
C SER A 28 -1.75 0.25 -4.97
N ARG A 29 -0.62 -0.39 -4.66
CA ARG A 29 0.72 0.10 -5.04
C ARG A 29 0.79 0.53 -6.50
N TYR A 30 0.16 -0.22 -7.40
CA TYR A 30 0.28 -0.02 -8.85
C TYR A 30 -0.78 0.92 -9.43
N SER A 31 -1.77 1.35 -8.66
CA SER A 31 -2.80 2.30 -9.12
C SER A 31 -2.72 3.63 -8.38
N THR A 32 -2.74 3.62 -7.05
CA THR A 32 -2.71 4.81 -6.19
C THR A 32 -1.33 5.07 -5.60
N GLY A 33 -0.47 4.05 -5.52
CA GLY A 33 0.84 4.12 -4.87
C GLY A 33 0.75 3.75 -3.40
N TRP A 34 1.72 4.23 -2.61
CA TRP A 34 1.79 3.98 -1.16
C TRP A 34 1.13 5.11 -0.36
N LYS A 35 -0.09 5.50 -0.74
CA LYS A 35 -0.79 6.66 -0.13
C LYS A 35 -1.01 6.51 1.37
N CYS A 36 -1.28 5.29 1.84
CA CYS A 36 -1.46 5.01 3.27
C CYS A 36 -0.19 4.57 4.00
N GLY A 37 0.95 4.48 3.32
CA GLY A 37 2.19 3.96 3.87
C GLY A 37 2.80 2.86 2.99
N LEU A 38 4.12 2.68 3.09
CA LEU A 38 4.82 1.60 2.42
C LEU A 38 4.40 0.26 3.05
N HIS A 39 3.85 -0.64 2.24
CA HIS A 39 3.29 -1.92 2.70
C HIS A 39 2.25 -1.78 3.81
N ALA A 40 1.37 -0.77 3.68
CA ALA A 40 0.31 -0.51 4.64
C ALA A 40 -0.50 -1.78 5.00
N ASP A 41 -0.59 -2.06 6.31
CA ASP A 41 -1.29 -3.24 6.82
C ASP A 41 -2.81 -3.01 6.92
N TRP A 42 -3.54 -3.99 7.48
CA TRP A 42 -4.99 -3.90 7.65
C TRP A 42 -5.43 -2.69 8.49
N THR A 43 -4.74 -2.43 9.59
CA THR A 43 -5.02 -1.31 10.50
C THR A 43 -4.81 0.01 9.79
N GLU A 44 -3.69 0.14 9.07
CA GLU A 44 -3.37 1.34 8.31
C GLU A 44 -4.36 1.56 7.16
N LEU A 45 -4.67 0.52 6.37
CA LEU A 45 -5.57 0.64 5.23
C LEU A 45 -7.00 1.01 5.64
N THR A 46 -7.55 0.36 6.67
CA THR A 46 -8.91 0.65 7.15
C THR A 46 -9.05 2.04 7.75
N GLY A 47 -7.99 2.58 8.37
CA GLY A 47 -7.98 3.92 8.92
C GLY A 47 -7.67 5.05 7.92
N CYS A 48 -7.24 4.73 6.70
CA CYS A 48 -6.66 5.73 5.78
C CYS A 48 -7.30 5.77 4.38
N VAL A 49 -7.68 4.63 3.79
CA VAL A 49 -8.04 4.53 2.35
C VAL A 49 -9.16 5.50 1.96
N ASP A 50 -10.18 5.62 2.81
CA ASP A 50 -11.36 6.45 2.54
C ASP A 50 -10.99 7.93 2.40
N GLN A 51 -10.26 8.46 3.39
CA GLN A 51 -9.77 9.83 3.38
C GLN A 51 -8.83 10.11 2.20
N GLU A 52 -7.97 9.15 1.85
CA GLU A 52 -7.04 9.33 0.72
C GLU A 52 -7.73 9.30 -0.64
N LEU A 53 -8.82 8.54 -0.79
CA LEU A 53 -9.61 8.58 -2.02
C LEU A 53 -10.39 9.88 -2.14
N ASP A 54 -11.02 10.36 -1.07
CA ASP A 54 -11.68 11.67 -1.03
C ASP A 54 -10.73 12.80 -1.45
N LYS A 55 -9.52 12.84 -0.88
CA LYS A 55 -8.51 13.84 -1.24
C LYS A 55 -8.07 13.75 -2.70
N ASN A 56 -7.97 12.53 -3.25
CA ASN A 56 -7.51 12.34 -4.63
C ASN A 56 -8.61 12.63 -5.66
N GLU A 57 -9.88 12.41 -5.31
CA GLU A 57 -11.04 12.58 -6.20
C GLU A 57 -11.68 13.97 -6.06
N GLY A 58 -11.41 14.68 -4.95
CA GLY A 58 -11.94 16.02 -4.69
C GLY A 58 -13.40 16.03 -4.22
N GLU A 59 -14.00 14.85 -4.05
CA GLU A 59 -15.38 14.67 -3.64
C GLU A 59 -15.47 13.60 -2.55
N THR A 60 -16.27 13.86 -1.53
CA THR A 60 -16.63 12.85 -0.54
C THR A 60 -17.73 11.96 -1.08
N ALA A 61 -17.44 10.67 -1.21
CA ALA A 61 -18.39 9.69 -1.73
C ALA A 61 -18.54 8.51 -0.79
N LYS A 62 -19.77 8.00 -0.66
CA LYS A 62 -20.02 6.75 0.05
C LYS A 62 -19.52 5.58 -0.79
N ARG A 63 -18.38 5.00 -0.41
CA ARG A 63 -17.75 3.87 -1.11
C ARG A 63 -17.96 2.55 -0.38
N ARG A 64 -17.90 1.45 -1.14
CA ARG A 64 -17.89 0.09 -0.61
C ARG A 64 -16.53 -0.52 -0.93
N TYR A 65 -15.74 -0.80 0.10
CA TYR A 65 -14.41 -1.38 -0.04
C TYR A 65 -14.45 -2.90 -0.08
N PHE A 66 -13.66 -3.48 -0.97
CA PHE A 66 -13.43 -4.91 -1.05
C PHE A 66 -11.94 -5.15 -0.89
N TYR A 67 -11.57 -5.65 0.28
CA TYR A 67 -10.18 -5.92 0.59
C TYR A 67 -9.80 -7.32 0.10
N ILE A 68 -8.64 -7.41 -0.55
CA ILE A 68 -8.06 -8.64 -1.04
C ILE A 68 -6.58 -8.69 -0.64
N THR A 69 -6.06 -9.90 -0.43
CA THR A 69 -4.66 -10.11 -0.10
C THR A 69 -4.16 -11.44 -0.68
N LEU A 70 -2.84 -11.65 -0.64
CA LEU A 70 -2.20 -12.90 -1.04
C LEU A 70 -1.42 -13.44 0.17
N LEU A 71 -1.63 -14.71 0.47
CA LEU A 71 -0.90 -15.43 1.52
C LEU A 71 0.07 -16.43 0.90
N ARG A 72 1.10 -16.79 1.66
CA ARG A 72 2.12 -17.77 1.29
C ARG A 72 2.45 -18.65 2.49
N GLU A 73 2.88 -19.88 2.24
CA GLU A 73 3.41 -20.78 3.26
C GLU A 73 4.47 -20.05 4.12
N PRO A 74 4.36 -20.08 5.46
CA PRO A 74 5.16 -19.23 6.36
C PRO A 74 6.68 -19.39 6.24
N ILE A 75 7.20 -20.61 6.13
CA ILE A 75 8.64 -20.87 6.07
C ILE A 75 9.21 -20.30 4.76
N ALA A 76 8.55 -20.58 3.64
CA ALA A 76 8.94 -20.06 2.33
C ALA A 76 8.83 -18.52 2.27
N ARG A 77 7.81 -17.93 2.91
CA ARG A 77 7.67 -16.47 3.04
C ARG A 77 8.84 -15.87 3.82
N TYR A 78 9.14 -16.44 4.98
CA TYR A 78 10.22 -15.97 5.86
C TYR A 78 11.60 -16.05 5.18
N LEU A 79 11.94 -17.19 4.57
CA LEU A 79 13.20 -17.35 3.83
C LEU A 79 13.30 -16.41 2.63
N SER A 80 12.18 -16.13 1.96
CA SER A 80 12.12 -15.17 0.86
C SER A 80 12.39 -13.74 1.34
N GLU A 81 11.85 -13.37 2.49
CA GLU A 81 12.09 -12.07 3.15
C GLU A 81 13.54 -11.94 3.57
N PHE A 82 14.09 -12.94 4.27
CA PHE A 82 15.50 -12.98 4.67
C PHE A 82 16.45 -12.71 3.49
N ARG A 83 16.26 -13.42 2.36
CA ARG A 83 17.06 -13.21 1.15
C ARG A 83 16.84 -11.85 0.51
N HIS A 84 15.68 -11.22 0.71
CA HIS A 84 15.41 -9.87 0.20
C HIS A 84 16.14 -8.82 1.07
N VAL A 85 16.09 -9.00 2.40
CA VAL A 85 16.83 -8.18 3.37
C VAL A 85 18.33 -8.30 3.16
N GLN A 86 18.85 -9.52 2.96
CA GLN A 86 20.26 -9.77 2.64
C GLN A 86 20.74 -8.99 1.40
N ARG A 87 19.82 -8.65 0.48
CA ARG A 87 20.10 -7.86 -0.73
C ARG A 87 19.77 -6.36 -0.58
N GLY A 88 19.52 -5.89 0.64
CA GLY A 88 19.38 -4.48 0.99
C GLY A 88 17.95 -3.97 1.16
N ALA A 89 16.93 -4.85 1.14
CA ALA A 89 15.57 -4.42 1.46
C ALA A 89 15.42 -4.19 2.98
N THR A 90 14.85 -3.04 3.35
CA THR A 90 14.63 -2.69 4.78
C THR A 90 13.18 -2.34 5.09
N TRP A 91 12.42 -1.87 4.09
CA TRP A 91 11.10 -1.27 4.26
C TRP A 91 10.98 -0.24 5.40
N LYS A 92 12.09 0.38 5.82
CA LYS A 92 12.20 1.31 6.96
C LYS A 92 11.30 2.56 6.90
N ASN A 93 10.68 2.82 5.75
CA ASN A 93 9.72 3.90 5.56
C ASN A 93 8.26 3.43 5.75
N ALA A 94 8.05 2.18 6.20
CA ALA A 94 6.76 1.73 6.70
C ALA A 94 6.37 2.59 7.91
N ARG A 95 5.10 2.97 7.98
CA ARG A 95 4.64 3.95 8.97
C ARG A 95 4.34 3.31 10.32
N HIS A 96 3.86 2.06 10.31
CA HIS A 96 3.40 1.33 11.49
C HIS A 96 2.38 2.17 12.28
N TRP A 97 1.42 2.75 11.56
CA TRP A 97 0.43 3.66 12.11
C TRP A 97 -0.69 2.90 12.84
N CYS A 98 -0.85 3.18 14.13
CA CYS A 98 -1.87 2.58 14.97
C CYS A 98 -2.35 3.60 16.01
N LEU A 99 -3.66 3.62 16.31
CA LEU A 99 -4.26 4.54 17.29
C LEU A 99 -3.89 6.02 17.07
N GLY A 100 -3.78 6.45 15.81
CA GLY A 100 -3.53 7.85 15.46
C GLY A 100 -2.07 8.30 15.56
N ARG A 101 -1.10 7.39 15.73
CA ARG A 101 0.32 7.74 15.80
C ARG A 101 1.21 6.72 15.09
N HIS A 102 2.46 7.11 14.86
CA HIS A 102 3.53 6.22 14.42
C HIS A 102 4.09 5.41 15.60
N ALA A 103 4.63 4.23 15.30
CA ALA A 103 5.44 3.47 16.25
C ALA A 103 6.75 4.22 16.56
N THR A 104 7.16 4.21 17.82
CA THR A 104 8.45 4.77 18.24
C THR A 104 9.57 3.76 18.04
N THR A 105 10.82 4.21 18.10
CA THR A 105 12.00 3.33 18.05
C THR A 105 12.14 2.43 19.27
N ASP A 106 11.55 2.80 20.41
CA ASP A 106 11.54 1.95 21.60
C ASP A 106 10.53 0.80 21.47
N GLU A 107 9.42 1.05 20.78
CA GLU A 107 8.38 0.05 20.47
C GLU A 107 8.81 -0.89 19.34
N LEU A 108 9.49 -0.36 18.32
CA LEU A 108 10.00 -1.10 17.17
C LEU A 108 11.48 -0.77 16.94
N PRO A 109 12.40 -1.37 17.72
CA PRO A 109 13.83 -1.14 17.56
C PRO A 109 14.35 -1.76 16.25
N PRO A 110 15.29 -1.10 15.56
CA PRO A 110 15.87 -1.65 14.35
C PRO A 110 16.79 -2.83 14.67
N CYS A 111 16.78 -3.86 13.82
CA CYS A 111 17.69 -5.02 13.96
C CYS A 111 19.10 -4.78 13.38
N TYR A 112 19.39 -3.58 12.87
CA TYR A 112 20.65 -3.25 12.19
C TYR A 112 21.05 -1.79 12.43
N THR A 113 22.36 -1.53 12.45
CA THR A 113 22.96 -0.20 12.64
C THR A 113 23.44 0.37 11.30
N GLY A 114 22.54 0.60 10.33
CA GLY A 114 22.99 0.99 8.98
C GLY A 114 21.90 1.12 7.91
N ARG A 115 22.29 0.93 6.65
CA ARG A 115 21.38 0.63 5.53
C ARG A 115 21.51 -0.83 5.15
#